data_AF-A0A849QV67-F1
#
_entry.id   AF-A0A849QV67-F1
#
_cell.length_a   1.000
_cell.length_b   1.000
_cell.length_c   1.000
_cell.angle_alpha   90.00
_cell.angle_beta   90.00
_cell.angle_gamma   90.00
#
_symmetry.space_group_name_H-M   'P 1'
#
loop_
_entity.id
_entity.type
_entity.pdbx_description
1 polymer ?
#
loop_
_entity_poly.entity_id
_entity_poly.type
_entity_poly.pdbx_seq_one_letter_code
_entity_poly.pdbx_strand_id
1 'polypeptide(L)'
;MEISADSTSRQIAPIAMAIHEAVIGLPVTMRTLNKRGVRIETGRVLDYDYSGPVLEEALKKNSTITTIPKSGDYTGTPIRVTTIKDEKGNAIAAIGVVDIIHSL
;
A
#
# COMPACT_ATOMS: atom_id res chain seq x y z
N MET A 1 -11.94 -13.81 -4.06
CA MET A 1 -12.00 -12.41 -3.57
C MET A 1 -11.69 -11.52 -4.75
N GLU A 2 -12.54 -10.55 -5.04
CA GLU A 2 -12.35 -9.60 -6.15
C GLU A 2 -12.00 -8.23 -5.56
N ILE A 3 -11.01 -7.56 -6.15
CA ILE A 3 -10.60 -6.20 -5.78
C ILE A 3 -10.94 -5.26 -6.93
N SER A 4 -11.45 -4.09 -6.59
CA SER A 4 -11.79 -3.03 -7.53
C SER A 4 -11.27 -1.69 -7.05
N ALA A 5 -11.32 -0.67 -7.92
CA ALA A 5 -10.98 0.71 -7.60
C ALA A 5 -11.78 1.28 -6.41
N ASP A 6 -12.94 0.69 -6.09
CA ASP A 6 -13.86 1.14 -5.03
C ASP A 6 -13.89 0.21 -3.81
N SER A 7 -13.06 -0.83 -3.78
CA SER A 7 -13.01 -1.72 -2.61
C SER A 7 -12.59 -0.93 -1.37
N THR A 8 -13.30 -1.17 -0.27
CA THR A 8 -13.08 -0.51 1.00
C THR A 8 -11.83 -1.02 1.69
N SER A 9 -11.30 -0.23 2.63
CA SER A 9 -10.19 -0.62 3.50
C SER A 9 -10.42 -1.98 4.19
N ARG A 10 -11.64 -2.24 4.68
CA ARG A 10 -11.99 -3.53 5.30
C ARG A 10 -11.94 -4.70 4.32
N GLN A 11 -12.36 -4.48 3.07
CA GLN A 11 -12.27 -5.51 2.04
C GLN A 11 -10.80 -5.81 1.73
N ILE A 12 -9.93 -4.81 1.59
CA ILE A 12 -8.51 -5.04 1.23
C ILE A 12 -7.62 -5.46 2.41
N ALA A 13 -8.08 -5.31 3.66
CA ALA A 13 -7.29 -5.60 4.86
C ALA A 13 -6.71 -7.04 4.91
N PRO A 14 -7.45 -8.11 4.56
CA PRO A 14 -6.90 -9.46 4.55
C PRO A 14 -5.75 -9.64 3.56
N ILE A 15 -5.79 -8.95 2.40
CA ILE A 15 -4.71 -8.99 1.41
C ILE A 15 -3.47 -8.28 1.96
N ALA A 16 -3.65 -7.08 2.52
CA ALA A 16 -2.55 -6.33 3.11
C ALA A 16 -1.92 -7.10 4.29
N MET A 17 -2.72 -7.81 5.09
CA MET A 17 -2.24 -8.64 6.20
C MET A 17 -1.42 -9.83 5.70
N ALA A 18 -1.93 -10.54 4.68
CA ALA A 18 -1.19 -11.65 4.09
C ALA A 18 0.17 -11.19 3.54
N ILE A 19 0.24 -10.00 2.96
CA ILE A 19 1.51 -9.44 2.47
C ILE A 19 2.42 -9.07 3.63
N HIS A 20 1.91 -8.41 4.68
CA HIS A 20 2.66 -8.15 5.90
C HIS A 20 3.32 -9.40 6.47
N GLU A 21 2.57 -10.49 6.57
CA GLU A 21 3.08 -11.80 7.02
C GLU A 21 4.13 -12.37 6.04
N ALA A 22 3.90 -12.24 4.74
CA ALA A 22 4.83 -12.71 3.70
C ALA A 22 6.16 -11.92 3.67
N VAL A 23 6.15 -10.65 4.06
CA VAL A 23 7.35 -9.79 4.12
C VAL A 23 7.95 -9.72 5.52
N ILE A 24 7.93 -10.82 6.27
CA ILE A 24 8.59 -10.97 7.59
C ILE A 24 8.08 -9.92 8.60
N GLY A 25 6.80 -9.55 8.50
CA GLY A 25 6.17 -8.60 9.43
C GLY A 25 6.60 -7.14 9.22
N LEU A 26 7.16 -6.78 8.07
CA LEU A 26 7.42 -5.37 7.75
C LEU A 26 6.11 -4.55 7.68
N PRO A 27 6.12 -3.26 8.04
CA PRO A 27 4.95 -2.40 7.86
C PRO A 27 4.42 -2.39 6.42
N VAL A 28 3.12 -2.61 6.28
CA VAL A 28 2.43 -2.64 4.98
C VAL A 28 1.28 -1.64 4.98
N THR A 29 1.15 -0.93 3.88
CA THR A 29 0.01 -0.06 3.62
C THR A 29 -0.60 -0.39 2.29
N MET A 30 -1.92 -0.25 2.17
CA MET A 30 -2.60 -0.53 0.92
C MET A 30 -3.81 0.38 0.78
N ARG A 31 -4.09 0.88 -0.43
CA ARG A 31 -5.34 1.58 -0.74
C ARG A 31 -5.84 1.24 -2.13
N THR A 32 -7.12 1.45 -2.36
CA THR A 32 -7.69 1.45 -3.72
C THR A 32 -7.64 2.84 -4.32
N LEU A 33 -7.94 2.94 -5.62
CA LEU A 33 -7.93 4.20 -6.36
C LEU A 33 -8.86 5.22 -5.72
N ASN A 34 -10.11 4.83 -5.45
CA ASN A 34 -11.19 5.75 -5.06
C ASN A 34 -11.48 5.79 -3.56
N LYS A 35 -10.90 4.87 -2.77
CA LYS A 35 -11.12 4.82 -1.31
C LYS A 35 -9.80 4.92 -0.53
N ARG A 36 -9.93 5.37 0.71
CA ARG A 36 -8.86 5.32 1.71
C ARG A 36 -8.53 3.88 2.08
N GLY A 37 -7.32 3.70 2.59
CA GLY A 37 -6.65 2.42 2.70
C GLY A 37 -6.57 1.85 4.11
N VAL A 38 -5.65 0.91 4.27
CA VAL A 38 -5.26 0.32 5.54
C VAL A 38 -3.78 0.53 5.82
N ARG A 39 -3.45 0.63 7.11
CA ARG A 39 -2.07 0.55 7.63
C ARG A 39 -1.95 -0.64 8.56
N ILE A 40 -0.99 -1.51 8.29
CA ILE A 40 -0.73 -2.73 9.07
C ILE A 40 0.69 -2.71 9.61
N GLU A 41 0.79 -2.90 10.90
CA GLU A 41 2.04 -2.98 11.64
C GLU A 41 1.88 -3.99 12.78
N THR A 42 2.94 -4.73 13.11
CA THR A 42 2.96 -5.67 14.25
C THR A 42 1.80 -6.68 14.25
N GLY A 43 1.40 -7.17 13.06
CA GLY A 43 0.31 -8.13 12.88
C GLY A 43 -1.10 -7.57 13.12
N ARG A 44 -1.27 -6.24 13.11
CA ARG A 44 -2.57 -5.59 13.39
C ARG A 44 -2.87 -4.48 12.39
N VAL A 45 -4.14 -4.27 12.11
CA VAL A 45 -4.60 -3.08 11.38
C VAL A 45 -4.63 -1.91 12.36
N LEU A 46 -3.78 -0.91 12.13
CA LEU A 46 -3.71 0.31 12.94
C LEU A 46 -4.65 1.40 12.44
N ASP A 47 -4.93 1.42 11.14
CA ASP A 47 -5.78 2.43 10.50
C ASP A 47 -6.58 1.80 9.34
N TYR A 48 -7.86 2.17 9.26
CA TYR A 48 -8.81 1.79 8.19
C TYR A 48 -9.22 2.99 7.32
N ASP A 49 -8.69 4.18 7.57
CA ASP A 49 -8.91 5.38 6.76
C ASP A 49 -7.57 5.93 6.23
N TYR A 50 -6.61 5.03 6.01
CA TYR A 50 -5.23 5.41 5.72
C TYR A 50 -5.11 6.17 4.39
N SER A 51 -4.47 7.33 4.46
CA SER A 51 -3.97 8.10 3.32
C SER A 51 -2.50 7.76 3.07
N GLY A 52 -1.96 8.10 1.91
CA GLY A 52 -0.53 7.93 1.66
C GLY A 52 -0.11 8.71 0.43
N PRO A 53 0.68 9.79 0.58
CA PRO A 53 1.09 10.60 -0.56
C PRO A 53 1.78 9.78 -1.67
N VAL A 54 2.63 8.82 -1.29
CA VAL A 54 3.33 7.96 -2.25
C VAL A 54 2.40 6.89 -2.86
N LEU A 55 1.40 6.40 -2.11
CA LEU A 55 0.36 5.51 -2.67
C LEU A 55 -0.48 6.25 -3.73
N GLU A 56 -0.89 7.48 -3.42
CA GLU A 56 -1.64 8.35 -4.34
C GLU A 56 -0.81 8.67 -5.59
N GLU A 57 0.47 8.95 -5.42
CA GLU A 57 1.39 9.22 -6.53
C GLU A 57 1.57 7.98 -7.42
N ALA A 58 1.78 6.79 -6.82
CA ALA A 58 1.94 5.54 -7.56
C ALA A 58 0.68 5.19 -8.36
N LEU A 59 -0.51 5.38 -7.78
CA LEU A 59 -1.79 5.23 -8.48
C LEU A 59 -1.90 6.20 -9.66
N LYS A 60 -1.60 7.49 -9.43
CA LYS A 60 -1.66 8.53 -10.47
C LYS A 60 -0.71 8.25 -11.63
N LYS A 61 0.51 7.78 -11.35
CA LYS A 61 1.52 7.43 -12.36
C LYS A 61 1.34 6.02 -12.94
N ASN A 62 0.52 5.19 -12.31
CA ASN A 62 0.40 3.76 -12.59
C ASN A 62 1.77 3.04 -12.64
N SER A 63 2.63 3.36 -11.67
CA SER A 63 4.02 2.90 -11.65
C SER A 63 4.48 2.52 -10.24
N THR A 64 5.51 1.69 -10.16
CA THR A 64 6.26 1.44 -8.92
C THR A 64 7.08 2.68 -8.55
N ILE A 65 7.11 3.03 -7.27
CA ILE A 65 7.90 4.12 -6.70
C ILE A 65 8.71 3.59 -5.52
N THR A 66 10.03 3.74 -5.57
CA THR A 66 10.93 3.52 -4.44
C THR A 66 11.50 4.86 -4.02
N THR A 67 11.28 5.26 -2.77
CA THR A 67 11.67 6.60 -2.31
C THR A 67 11.76 6.67 -0.79
N ILE A 68 12.24 7.80 -0.29
CA ILE A 68 12.17 8.19 1.12
C ILE A 68 11.13 9.32 1.20
N PRO A 69 9.93 9.08 1.77
CA PRO A 69 8.88 10.06 1.85
C PRO A 69 9.32 11.30 2.64
N LYS A 70 8.87 12.48 2.18
CA LYS A 70 9.09 13.76 2.87
C LYS A 70 7.93 14.15 3.80
N SER A 71 6.85 13.37 3.81
CA SER A 71 5.65 13.58 4.63
C SER A 71 4.88 12.27 4.82
N GLY A 72 3.94 12.26 5.78
CA GLY A 72 3.15 11.09 6.16
C GLY A 72 3.83 10.22 7.23
N ASP A 73 3.18 9.11 7.60
CA ASP A 73 3.62 8.28 8.74
C ASP A 73 5.00 7.64 8.55
N TYR A 74 5.44 7.44 7.32
CA TYR A 74 6.76 6.85 6.98
C TYR A 74 7.79 7.89 6.51
N THR A 75 7.66 9.14 6.96
CA THR A 75 8.63 10.20 6.66
C THR A 75 10.04 9.77 7.06
N GLY A 76 11.02 9.97 6.17
CA GLY A 76 12.42 9.63 6.44
C GLY A 76 12.75 8.13 6.41
N THR A 77 11.76 7.27 6.16
CA THR A 77 11.94 5.81 6.09
C THR A 77 11.88 5.35 4.63
N PRO A 78 12.84 4.55 4.13
CA PRO A 78 12.76 4.00 2.77
C PRO A 78 11.52 3.11 2.59
N ILE A 79 10.79 3.34 1.50
CA ILE A 79 9.62 2.55 1.14
C ILE A 79 9.65 2.17 -0.34
N ARG A 80 8.96 1.08 -0.66
CA ARG A 80 8.63 0.69 -2.02
C ARG A 80 7.12 0.54 -2.17
N VAL A 81 6.56 1.23 -3.15
CA VAL A 81 5.13 1.23 -3.47
C VAL A 81 4.93 0.69 -4.89
N THR A 82 4.00 -0.23 -5.09
CA THR A 82 3.62 -0.75 -6.40
C THR A 82 2.12 -0.75 -6.62
N THR A 83 1.68 -0.77 -7.88
CA THR A 83 0.25 -0.78 -8.24
C THR A 83 -0.25 -2.18 -8.53
N ILE A 84 -1.48 -2.46 -8.10
CA ILE A 84 -2.29 -3.58 -8.56
C ILE A 84 -3.10 -3.07 -9.75
N LYS A 85 -3.05 -3.82 -10.85
CA LYS A 85 -3.65 -3.43 -12.13
C LYS A 85 -4.82 -4.34 -12.47
N ASP A 86 -5.82 -3.77 -13.14
CA ASP A 86 -6.85 -4.56 -13.82
C ASP A 86 -6.27 -5.26 -15.07
N GLU A 87 -7.09 -6.09 -15.73
CA GLU A 87 -6.70 -6.81 -16.95
C GLU A 87 -6.33 -5.89 -18.13
N LYS A 88 -6.80 -4.64 -18.10
CA LYS A 88 -6.47 -3.61 -19.11
C LYS A 88 -5.19 -2.85 -18.77
N GLY A 89 -4.58 -3.15 -17.62
CA GLY A 89 -3.36 -2.50 -17.15
C GLY A 89 -3.59 -1.19 -16.38
N ASN A 90 -4.82 -0.83 -16.04
CA ASN A 90 -5.11 0.38 -15.25
C ASN A 90 -4.85 0.12 -13.76
N ALA A 91 -4.21 1.06 -13.06
CA ALA A 91 -4.05 0.97 -11.61
C ALA A 91 -5.40 1.06 -10.89
N ILE A 92 -5.75 0.02 -10.12
CA ILE A 92 -6.98 -0.02 -9.31
C ILE A 92 -6.70 0.03 -7.81
N ALA A 93 -5.48 -0.33 -7.40
CA ALA A 93 -5.00 -0.24 -6.02
C ALA A 93 -3.48 -0.06 -5.99
N ALA A 94 -2.96 0.33 -4.84
CA ALA A 94 -1.53 0.40 -4.58
C ALA A 94 -1.22 -0.20 -3.20
N ILE A 95 -0.03 -0.79 -3.11
CA ILE A 95 0.52 -1.37 -1.89
C ILE A 95 1.93 -0.83 -1.65
N GLY A 96 2.20 -0.42 -0.42
CA GLY A 96 3.48 0.07 0.04
C GLY A 96 4.03 -0.80 1.14
N VAL A 97 5.32 -1.11 1.07
CA VAL A 97 6.08 -1.83 2.09
C VAL A 97 7.26 -0.96 2.51
N VAL A 98 7.54 -0.90 3.81
CA VAL A 98 8.78 -0.31 4.32
C VAL A 98 9.94 -1.23 3.97
N ASP A 99 10.98 -0.70 3.31
CA ASP A 99 12.13 -1.49 2.85
C ASP A 99 13.44 -0.96 3.46
N ILE A 100 13.68 -1.35 4.72
CA ILE A 100 14.83 -0.84 5.51
C ILE A 100 16.16 -1.40 4.98
N ILE A 101 16.14 -2.60 4.40
CA ILE A 101 17.35 -3.32 3.95
C ILE A 101 17.61 -3.17 2.45
N HIS A 102 16.82 -2.35 1.73
CA HIS A 102 16.90 -2.17 0.28
C HIS A 102 16.83 -3.49 -0.49
N SER A 103 16.07 -4.45 0.06
CA SER A 103 15.99 -5.81 -0.46
C SER A 103 14.82 -6.02 -1.41
N LEU A 104 13.90 -5.05 -1.48
CA LEU A 104 12.63 -5.18 -2.19
C LEU A 104 12.59 -4.34 -3.46
#